data_AF-A0A7C4Z2R6-F1
#
_entry.id   AF-A0A7C4Z2R6-F1
#
_cell.length_a   1.000
_cell.length_b   1.000
_cell.length_c   1.000
_cell.angle_alpha   90.00
_cell.angle_beta   90.00
_cell.angle_gamma   90.00
#
_symmetry.space_group_name_H-M   'P 1'
#
loop_
_entity.id
_entity.type
_entity.pdbx_description
1 polymer ?
#
loop_
_entity_poly.entity_id
_entity_poly.type
_entity_poly.pdbx_seq_one_letter_code
_entity_poly.pdbx_strand_id
1 'polypeptide(L)' 'MDYIDYKNVDLLYRFISDRAKILSRRKTGTCAKHQRRLAVAIKRARHLALLPFTDEHMRS' A
#
# COMPACT_ATOMS: atom_id res chain seq x y z
N MET A 1 -14.78 -10.68 1.69
CA MET A 1 -14.11 -9.71 0.78
C MET A 1 -12.73 -10.28 0.49
N ASP A 2 -12.66 -11.11 -0.55
CA ASP A 2 -11.70 -12.22 -0.61
C ASP A 2 -10.52 -12.01 -1.55
N TYR A 3 -10.25 -10.78 -1.99
CA TYR A 3 -9.06 -10.41 -2.75
C TYR A 3 -8.86 -8.88 -2.73
N ILE A 4 -7.61 -8.41 -2.66
CA ILE A 4 -7.26 -6.99 -2.84
C ILE A 4 -6.42 -6.94 -4.12
N ASP A 5 -6.97 -6.33 -5.17
CA ASP A 5 -6.28 -6.20 -6.45
C ASP A 5 -5.13 -5.19 -6.34
N TYR A 6 -3.93 -5.63 -6.72
CA TYR A 6 -2.75 -4.78 -6.72
C TYR A 6 -2.79 -3.72 -7.84
N LYS A 7 -3.66 -3.89 -8.84
CA LYS A 7 -3.87 -2.95 -9.95
C LYS A 7 -4.79 -1.79 -9.57
N ASN A 8 -5.53 -1.88 -8.48
CA ASN A 8 -6.39 -0.80 -8.00
C ASN A 8 -5.56 0.22 -7.21
N VAL A 9 -4.77 1.01 -7.93
CA VAL A 9 -3.78 1.92 -7.35
C VAL A 9 -4.43 2.97 -6.45
N ASP A 10 -5.60 3.49 -6.84
CA ASP A 10 -6.36 4.50 -6.06
C ASP A 10 -6.77 3.97 -4.68
N LEU A 11 -7.22 2.72 -4.61
CA LEU A 11 -7.52 2.08 -3.33
C LEU A 11 -6.26 1.95 -2.48
N LEU A 12 -5.16 1.49 -3.07
CA LEU A 12 -3.91 1.24 -2.35
C LEU A 12 -3.21 2.51 -1.87
N TYR A 13 -3.35 3.63 -2.61
CA TYR A 13 -2.82 4.93 -2.22
C TYR A 13 -3.35 5.39 -0.86
N ARG A 14 -4.61 5.07 -0.53
CA ARG A 14 -5.23 5.39 0.78
C ARG A 14 -4.57 4.66 1.94
N PHE A 15 -3.78 3.63 1.67
CA PHE A 15 -3.13 2.78 2.66
C PHE A 15 -1.62 2.97 2.74
N ILE A 16 -1.09 3.99 2.07
CA ILE A 16 0.29 4.44 2.24
C ILE A 16 0.31 5.86 2.81
N SER A 17 1.34 6.19 3.56
CA SER A 17 1.60 7.56 4.00
C SER A 17 2.16 8.40 2.86
N ASP A 18 2.20 9.72 3.04
CA ASP A 18 2.86 10.66 2.13
C ASP A 18 4.32 10.26 1.82
N ARG A 19 5.04 9.72 2.82
CA ARG A 19 6.40 9.19 2.66
C ARG A 19 6.50 7.82 1.96
N ALA A 20 5.45 7.42 1.24
CA ALA A 20 5.29 6.11 0.62
C ALA A 20 5.51 4.90 1.56
N LYS A 21 5.27 5.01 2.87
CA LYS A 21 5.30 3.86 3.80
C LYS A 21 3.93 3.23 3.93
N ILE A 22 3.85 1.90 4.10
CA ILE A 22 2.56 1.22 4.34
C ILE A 22 2.03 1.65 5.72
N LEU A 23 0.78 2.11 5.78
CA LEU A 23 0.14 2.50 7.03
C LEU A 23 -0.03 1.31 7.97
N SER A 24 0.13 1.55 9.27
CA SER A 24 0.00 0.51 10.29
C SER A 24 -1.45 0.04 10.43
N ARG A 25 -1.64 -1.19 10.93
CA ARG A 25 -2.98 -1.76 11.16
C ARG A 25 -3.90 -0.86 12.01
N ARG A 26 -3.33 -0.16 13.00
CA ARG A 26 -4.07 0.78 13.86
C ARG A 26 -4.60 1.97 13.05
N LYS A 27 -3.84 2.46 12.08
CA LYS A 27 -4.23 3.57 11.21
C LYS A 27 -5.20 3.13 10.11
N THR A 28 -5.03 1.92 9.57
CA THR A 28 -5.90 1.40 8.51
C THR A 28 -7.23 0.84 9.03
N GLY A 29 -7.35 0.55 10.33
CA GLY A 29 -8.55 -0.06 10.93
C GLY A 29 -8.80 -1.51 10.51
N THR A 30 -7.86 -2.15 9.80
CA THR A 30 -8.05 -3.50 9.27
C THR A 30 -7.74 -4.59 10.30
N CYS A 31 -8.29 -5.79 10.15
CA CYS A 31 -7.88 -6.94 10.95
C CYS A 31 -6.52 -7.49 10.48
N ALA A 32 -5.90 -8.39 11.25
CA ALA A 32 -4.58 -8.95 10.91
C ALA A 32 -4.56 -9.71 9.56
N LYS A 33 -5.66 -10.39 9.21
CA LYS A 33 -5.81 -11.08 7.92
C LYS A 33 -5.83 -10.07 6.77
N HIS A 34 -6.64 -9.02 6.88
CA HIS A 34 -6.77 -8.00 5.84
C HIS A 34 -5.49 -7.17 5.68
N GLN A 35 -4.83 -6.78 6.77
CA GLN A 35 -3.56 -6.04 6.70
C GLN A 35 -2.46 -6.84 5.97
N ARG A 36 -2.36 -8.15 6.20
CA ARG A 36 -1.38 -9.02 5.50
C ARG A 36 -1.64 -9.02 3.99
N ARG A 37 -2.90 -9.16 3.59
CA ARG A 37 -3.31 -9.15 2.17
C ARG A 37 -3.04 -7.80 1.51
N LEU A 38 -3.38 -6.72 2.21
CA LEU A 38 -3.15 -5.35 1.77
C LEU A 38 -1.65 -5.11 1.55
N ALA A 39 -0.81 -5.51 2.51
CA ALA A 39 0.64 -5.38 2.39
C ALA A 39 1.20 -6.16 1.19
N VAL A 40 0.68 -7.36 0.89
CA VAL A 40 1.07 -8.13 -0.31
C VAL A 40 0.67 -7.39 -1.58
N ALA A 41 -0.55 -6.86 -1.66
CA ALA A 41 -1.01 -6.09 -2.81
C ALA A 41 -0.15 -4.85 -3.06
N ILE A 42 0.13 -4.06 -2.01
CA ILE A 42 0.99 -2.87 -2.12
C ILE A 42 2.40 -3.25 -2.59
N LYS A 43 2.99 -4.32 -2.04
CA LYS A 43 4.32 -4.79 -2.48
C LYS A 43 4.33 -5.20 -3.95
N ARG A 44 3.28 -5.88 -4.44
CA ARG A 44 3.16 -6.24 -5.86
C ARG A 44 3.04 -5.00 -6.75
N ALA A 45 2.19 -4.05 -6.37
CA ALA A 45 2.04 -2.78 -7.08
C ALA A 45 3.37 -2.02 -7.19
N ARG A 46 4.18 -2.01 -6.10
CA ARG A 46 5.50 -1.38 -6.10
C ARG A 46 6.51 -2.06 -7.03
N HIS A 47 6.56 -3.38 -7.07
CA HIS A 47 7.43 -4.10 -8.01
C HIS A 47 7.10 -3.82 -9.48
N LEU A 48 5.83 -3.49 -9.77
CA LEU A 48 5.35 -3.12 -11.10
C LEU A 48 5.41 -1.61 -11.37
N ALA A 49 6.08 -0.83 -10.50
CA ALA A 49 6.16 0.62 -10.57
C ALA A 49 4.81 1.37 -10.55
N LEU A 50 3.73 0.72 -10.11
CA LEU A 50 2.42 1.35 -9.93
C LEU A 50 2.35 2.21 -8.65
N LEU A 51 3.18 1.91 -7.66
CA LEU A 51 3.30 2.67 -6.42
C LEU A 51 4.78 2.95 -6.09
N PRO A 52 5.10 4.10 -5.48
CA PRO A 52 6.45 4.40 -5.07
C PRO A 52 6.91 3.57 -3.85
N PHE A 53 8.21 3.30 -3.78
CA PHE A 53 8.89 2.75 -2.59
C PHE A 53 9.24 3.83 -1.56
N THR A 54 9.53 5.04 -2.03
CA THR A 54 9.99 6.19 -1.24
C THR A 54 9.32 7.46 -1.76
N ASP A 55 9.24 8.46 -0.88
CA ASP A 55 8.78 9.81 -1.19
C ASP A 55 9.50 10.37 -2.43
N GLU A 56 8.77 11.15 -3.22
CA GLU A 56 9.29 11.89 -4.37
C GLU A 56 10.25 13.00 -3.92
N HIS A 57 10.01 13.62 -2.76
CA HIS A 57 10.92 14.62 -2.17
C HIS A 57 12.32 14.08 -1.80
N MET A 58 12.53 12.76 -1.76
CA MET A 58 13.86 12.17 -1.56
C MET A 58 14.60 11.87 -2.87
N ARG A 59 13.99 12.16 -4.03
CA ARG A 59 14.62 11.98 -5.35
C ARG A 59 15.25 13.26 -5.91
N SER A 60 15.16 14.38 -5.17
CA SER A 60 15.76 15.68 -5.49
C SER A 60 17.18 15.80 -4.97
#